data_AF-A0A3D9ZWN4-F1
#
_entry.id   AF-A0A3D9ZWN4-F1
#
_cell.length_a   1.000
_cell.length_b   1.000
_cell.length_c   1.000
_cell.angle_alpha   90.00
_cell.angle_beta   90.00
_cell.angle_gamma   90.00
#
_symmetry.space_group_name_H-M   'P 1'
#
loop_
_entity.id
_entity.type
_entity.pdbx_description
1 polymer ?
#
loop_
_entity_poly.entity_id
_entity_poly.type
_entity_poly.pdbx_seq_one_letter_code
_entity_poly.pdbx_strand_id
1 'polypeptide(L)'
;MTTSDDPATDRPVFVVYVYPGWHLSDYRTVDEWDLLERAPQLFPGHRPPARPLDGTYDDAQDGTARRQLMLVAGSGISALSYFTYFSGERLIMNIPWQKAMQQAPTVEGVRLAMTLCVRLPHPTFPVGPVPALADGVEFDRPPDADDTGLLDRDLSTLGPGELHAILAAIASPKTAAR
;
A
#
# COMPACT_ATOMS: atom_id res chain seq x y z
N MET A 1 25.71 29.11 14.49
CA MET A 1 26.09 27.69 14.40
C MET A 1 25.64 27.02 15.68
N THR A 2 24.50 26.33 15.64
CA THR A 2 24.00 25.50 16.74
C THR A 2 23.62 24.16 16.10
N THR A 3 24.58 23.24 16.08
CA THR A 3 24.31 21.84 15.77
C THR A 3 23.58 21.27 16.98
N SER A 4 22.29 21.03 16.81
CA SER A 4 21.49 20.25 17.75
C SER A 4 21.94 18.80 17.61
N ASP A 5 22.83 18.34 18.49
CA ASP A 5 23.10 16.92 18.71
C ASP A 5 21.86 16.30 19.38
N ASP A 6 20.83 16.02 18.58
CA ASP A 6 19.70 15.21 19.01
C ASP A 6 20.11 13.72 18.86
N PRO A 7 20.28 12.97 19.96
CA PRO A 7 20.70 11.56 19.92
C PRO A 7 19.67 10.64 19.22
N ALA A 8 18.53 11.17 18.77
CA ALA A 8 17.53 10.46 18.00
C ALA A 8 17.94 10.14 16.54
N THR A 9 19.00 10.75 16.00
CA THR A 9 19.40 10.56 14.58
C THR A 9 20.18 9.28 14.30
N ASP A 10 20.73 8.62 15.33
CA ASP A 10 21.62 7.46 15.17
C ASP A 10 20.92 6.09 15.38
N ARG A 11 19.61 6.10 15.67
CA ARG A 11 18.84 4.86 15.86
C ARG A 11 18.34 4.32 14.52
N PRO A 12 18.57 3.02 14.21
CA PRO A 12 18.00 2.39 13.03
C PRO A 12 16.47 2.53 12.99
N VAL A 13 15.97 2.97 11.85
CA VAL A 13 14.53 3.10 11.58
C VAL A 13 14.04 1.81 10.96
N PHE A 14 13.14 1.11 11.65
CA PHE A 14 12.50 -0.09 11.12
C PHE A 14 11.11 0.27 10.58
N VAL A 15 10.85 -0.13 9.35
CA VAL A 15 9.56 0.03 8.68
C VAL A 15 9.07 -1.35 8.31
N VAL A 16 7.79 -1.63 8.56
CA VAL A 16 7.15 -2.87 8.12
C VAL A 16 6.09 -2.56 7.06
N TYR A 17 5.95 -3.48 6.12
CA TYR A 17 5.00 -3.36 5.03
C TYR A 17 3.72 -4.13 5.34
N VAL A 18 2.59 -3.53 4.99
CA VAL A 18 1.27 -4.15 5.06
C VAL A 18 0.73 -4.29 3.65
N TYR A 19 0.56 -5.53 3.22
CA TYR A 19 -0.21 -5.84 2.02
C TYR A 19 -1.71 -5.72 2.36
N PRO A 20 -2.47 -4.83 1.69
CA PRO A 20 -3.92 -4.81 1.82
C PRO A 20 -4.51 -5.97 1.03
N GLY A 21 -5.63 -6.53 1.49
CA GLY A 21 -6.33 -7.58 0.75
C GLY A 21 -6.94 -8.68 1.60
N TRP A 22 -6.89 -8.53 2.92
CA TRP A 22 -7.48 -9.46 3.86
C TRP A 22 -8.97 -9.19 4.10
N HIS A 23 -9.61 -8.48 3.16
CA HIS A 23 -11.03 -8.13 3.15
C HIS A 23 -11.60 -8.26 1.72
N LEU A 24 -12.91 -8.46 1.63
CA LEU A 24 -13.66 -8.30 0.38
C LEU A 24 -13.81 -6.82 0.05
N SER A 25 -13.69 -6.46 -1.23
CA SER A 25 -13.95 -5.08 -1.68
C SER A 25 -14.67 -5.07 -3.02
N ASP A 26 -15.11 -3.89 -3.46
CA ASP A 26 -15.68 -3.70 -4.79
C ASP A 26 -14.70 -4.04 -5.92
N TYR A 27 -13.39 -3.96 -5.62
CA TYR A 27 -12.32 -4.25 -6.56
C TYR A 27 -11.95 -5.74 -6.63
N ARG A 28 -12.02 -6.48 -5.52
CA ARG A 28 -11.72 -7.93 -5.45
C ARG A 28 -12.88 -8.71 -4.82
N THR A 29 -13.38 -9.71 -5.54
CA THR A 29 -14.47 -10.58 -5.09
C THR A 29 -14.02 -11.78 -4.24
N VAL A 30 -12.72 -11.88 -3.97
CA VAL A 30 -12.11 -12.91 -3.10
C VAL A 30 -11.16 -12.21 -2.14
N ASP A 31 -11.10 -12.60 -0.87
CA ASP A 31 -10.07 -12.12 0.06
C ASP A 31 -8.85 -13.07 0.08
N GLU A 32 -7.74 -12.65 0.69
CA GLU A 32 -6.51 -13.47 0.71
C GLU A 32 -6.68 -14.73 1.56
N TRP A 33 -7.56 -14.72 2.56
CA TRP A 33 -7.80 -15.90 3.38
C TRP A 33 -8.44 -17.00 2.57
N ASP A 34 -9.41 -16.66 1.74
CA ASP A 34 -10.06 -17.55 0.77
C ASP A 34 -9.05 -18.13 -0.24
N LEU A 35 -8.13 -17.30 -0.75
CA LEU A 35 -7.09 -17.76 -1.66
C LEU A 35 -6.14 -18.75 -0.98
N LEU A 36 -5.71 -18.45 0.25
CA LEU A 36 -4.85 -19.33 1.03
C LEU A 36 -5.54 -20.66 1.38
N GLU A 37 -6.84 -20.64 1.67
CA GLU A 37 -7.59 -21.85 2.00
C GLU A 37 -7.80 -22.77 0.78
N ARG A 38 -7.98 -22.18 -0.40
CA ARG A 38 -8.19 -22.92 -1.65
C ARG A 38 -6.89 -23.32 -2.34
N ALA A 39 -5.73 -22.84 -1.86
CA ALA A 39 -4.44 -23.07 -2.50
C ALA A 39 -4.09 -24.58 -2.52
N PRO A 40 -3.90 -25.19 -3.70
CA PRO A 40 -3.54 -26.60 -3.78
C PRO A 40 -2.09 -26.82 -3.37
N GLN A 41 -1.79 -28.03 -2.90
CA GLN A 41 -0.40 -28.47 -2.76
C GLN A 41 0.25 -28.61 -4.14
N LEU A 42 1.10 -27.65 -4.49
CA LEU A 42 1.85 -27.64 -5.74
C LEU A 42 2.94 -28.73 -5.87
N PHE A 43 3.50 -29.24 -4.76
CA PHE A 43 4.54 -30.27 -4.77
C PHE A 43 4.57 -31.11 -3.47
N PRO A 44 5.17 -32.32 -3.47
CA PRO A 44 5.27 -33.15 -2.27
C PRO A 44 5.98 -32.44 -1.10
N GLY A 45 5.34 -32.41 0.06
CA GLY A 45 5.86 -31.71 1.24
C GLY A 45 5.58 -30.20 1.27
N HIS A 46 4.87 -29.65 0.29
CA HIS A 46 4.42 -28.26 0.31
C HIS A 46 3.55 -28.01 1.55
N ARG A 47 4.02 -27.08 2.39
CA ARG A 47 3.31 -26.60 3.58
C ARG A 47 2.59 -25.29 3.26
N PRO A 48 1.33 -25.12 3.70
CA PRO A 48 0.64 -23.84 3.55
C PRO A 48 1.38 -22.75 4.33
N PRO A 49 1.23 -21.46 3.94
CA PRO A 49 1.76 -20.34 4.70
C PRO A 49 1.28 -20.36 6.15
N ALA A 50 2.13 -19.83 7.05
CA ALA A 50 1.76 -19.68 8.45
C ALA A 50 0.54 -18.77 8.62
N ARG A 51 -0.32 -19.09 9.59
CA ARG A 51 -1.48 -18.27 9.96
C ARG A 51 -1.10 -17.27 11.06
N PRO A 52 -1.77 -16.11 11.17
CA PRO A 52 -1.57 -15.21 12.29
C PRO A 52 -1.92 -15.88 13.61
N LEU A 53 -1.20 -15.53 14.67
CA LEU A 53 -1.42 -16.08 16.02
C LEU A 53 -2.84 -15.82 16.54
N ASP A 54 -3.41 -14.65 16.21
CA ASP A 54 -4.75 -14.22 16.63
C ASP A 54 -5.86 -14.66 15.65
N GLY A 55 -5.56 -15.58 14.73
CA GLY A 55 -6.48 -16.02 13.70
C GLY A 55 -6.57 -15.06 12.50
N THR A 56 -7.43 -15.41 11.55
CA THR A 56 -7.72 -14.60 10.36
C THR A 56 -8.38 -13.29 10.77
N TYR A 57 -8.14 -12.22 10.01
CA TYR A 57 -8.68 -10.89 10.30
C TYR A 57 -9.18 -10.21 9.04
N ASP A 58 -10.14 -9.31 9.21
CA ASP A 58 -10.58 -8.37 8.18
C ASP A 58 -9.84 -7.04 8.39
N ASP A 59 -8.97 -6.67 7.45
CA ASP A 59 -8.18 -5.42 7.48
C ASP A 59 -8.99 -4.17 7.14
N ALA A 60 -10.27 -4.29 6.81
CA ALA A 60 -11.21 -3.18 6.73
C ALA A 60 -11.81 -2.77 8.08
N GLN A 61 -11.50 -3.47 9.18
CA GLN A 61 -12.04 -3.19 10.51
C GLN A 61 -11.13 -2.28 11.34
N ASP A 62 -11.75 -1.37 12.11
CA ASP A 62 -11.05 -0.47 13.04
C ASP A 62 -10.21 -1.23 14.07
N GLY A 63 -10.75 -2.35 14.58
CA GLY A 63 -10.08 -3.21 15.55
C GLY A 63 -8.79 -3.82 15.02
N THR A 64 -8.77 -4.21 13.73
CA THR A 64 -7.58 -4.75 13.07
C THR A 64 -6.50 -3.68 12.96
N ALA A 65 -6.85 -2.49 12.47
CA ALA A 65 -5.91 -1.39 12.33
C ALA A 65 -5.32 -1.00 13.69
N ARG A 66 -6.16 -0.83 14.73
CA ARG A 66 -5.70 -0.51 16.09
C ARG A 66 -4.76 -1.58 16.64
N ARG A 67 -5.09 -2.88 16.46
CA ARG A 67 -4.23 -3.99 16.92
C ARG A 67 -2.86 -3.97 16.24
N GLN A 68 -2.82 -3.75 14.92
CA GLN A 68 -1.57 -3.69 14.16
C GLN A 68 -0.71 -2.48 14.59
N LEU A 69 -1.31 -1.31 14.80
CA LEU A 69 -0.59 -0.14 15.31
C LEU A 69 -0.01 -0.38 16.70
N MET A 70 -0.79 -0.97 17.62
CA MET A 70 -0.30 -1.34 18.96
C MET A 70 0.86 -2.33 18.90
N LEU A 71 0.80 -3.31 17.99
CA LEU A 71 1.89 -4.27 17.78
C LEU A 71 3.16 -3.59 17.30
N VAL A 72 3.05 -2.66 16.35
CA VAL A 72 4.17 -1.86 15.84
C VAL A 72 4.79 -1.03 16.96
N ALA A 73 3.97 -0.29 17.72
CA ALA A 73 4.40 0.54 18.84
C ALA A 73 5.15 -0.27 19.89
N GLY A 74 4.65 -1.47 20.21
CA GLY A 74 5.23 -2.37 21.21
C GLY A 74 6.49 -3.12 20.74
N SER A 75 6.78 -3.14 19.44
CA SER A 75 7.87 -3.95 18.86
C SER A 75 9.13 -3.15 18.49
N GLY A 76 9.17 -1.85 18.82
CA GLY A 76 10.29 -0.98 18.45
C GLY A 76 10.37 -0.67 16.95
N ILE A 77 9.29 -0.92 16.21
CA ILE A 77 9.14 -0.57 14.79
C ILE A 77 8.70 0.90 14.71
N SER A 78 9.31 1.67 13.80
CA SER A 78 9.09 3.12 13.71
C SER A 78 7.92 3.50 12.81
N ALA A 79 7.59 2.68 11.81
CA ALA A 79 6.51 2.97 10.88
C ALA A 79 5.82 1.73 10.30
N LEU A 80 4.54 1.92 9.98
CA LEU A 80 3.71 0.97 9.24
C LEU A 80 3.46 1.53 7.83
N SER A 81 3.95 0.84 6.81
CA SER A 81 3.82 1.27 5.41
C SER A 81 2.81 0.41 4.66
N TYR A 82 1.75 1.03 4.14
CA TYR A 82 0.70 0.32 3.41
C TYR A 82 1.02 0.24 1.93
N PHE A 83 1.07 -0.97 1.39
CA PHE A 83 1.07 -1.16 -0.05
C PHE A 83 -0.18 -0.52 -0.63
N THR A 84 0.02 0.30 -1.64
CA THR A 84 -1.01 1.13 -2.23
C THR A 84 -1.02 0.89 -3.72
N TYR A 85 -2.22 0.61 -4.23
CA TYR A 85 -2.47 0.33 -5.63
C TYR A 85 -3.43 1.36 -6.19
N PHE A 86 -3.35 1.57 -7.49
CA PHE A 86 -4.16 2.52 -8.22
C PHE A 86 -4.76 1.84 -9.45
N SER A 87 -5.97 2.24 -9.81
CA SER A 87 -6.65 1.82 -11.04
C SER A 87 -7.49 2.97 -11.53
N GLY A 88 -7.43 3.29 -12.83
CA GLY A 88 -8.06 4.49 -13.40
C GLY A 88 -7.62 5.76 -12.68
N GLU A 89 -8.53 6.40 -11.95
CA GLU A 89 -8.32 7.67 -11.21
C GLU A 89 -8.36 7.52 -9.67
N ARG A 90 -8.31 6.31 -9.11
CA ARG A 90 -8.51 6.09 -7.68
C ARG A 90 -7.55 5.09 -7.06
N LEU A 91 -7.33 5.25 -5.75
CA LEU A 91 -6.78 4.18 -4.93
C LEU A 91 -7.78 3.03 -4.85
N ILE A 92 -7.26 1.83 -4.97
CA ILE A 92 -8.01 0.59 -4.79
C ILE A 92 -7.46 -0.14 -3.56
N MET A 93 -8.31 -0.92 -2.88
CA MET A 93 -7.94 -1.67 -1.69
C MET A 93 -7.34 -0.79 -0.56
N ASN A 94 -7.69 0.49 -0.51
CA ASN A 94 -7.11 1.49 0.40
C ASN A 94 -7.83 1.60 1.76
N ILE A 95 -8.86 0.78 1.99
CA ILE A 95 -9.61 0.79 3.26
C ILE A 95 -8.69 0.56 4.48
N PRO A 96 -7.74 -0.40 4.48
CA PRO A 96 -6.85 -0.60 5.63
C PRO A 96 -6.00 0.64 5.97
N TRP A 97 -5.53 1.36 4.96
CA TRP A 97 -4.84 2.64 5.13
C TRP A 97 -5.76 3.69 5.79
N GLN A 98 -7.00 3.82 5.32
CA GLN A 98 -7.97 4.76 5.90
C GLN A 98 -8.26 4.41 7.36
N LYS A 99 -8.39 3.11 7.69
CA LYS A 99 -8.58 2.65 9.06
C LYS A 99 -7.37 2.95 9.94
N ALA A 100 -6.16 2.72 9.43
CA ALA A 100 -4.94 3.08 10.14
C ALA A 100 -4.87 4.58 10.44
N MET A 101 -5.21 5.43 9.45
CA MET A 101 -5.26 6.89 9.63
C MET A 101 -6.26 7.31 10.71
N GLN A 102 -7.43 6.66 10.77
CA GLN A 102 -8.44 6.92 11.81
C GLN A 102 -7.97 6.48 13.20
N GLN A 103 -7.20 5.39 13.29
CA GLN A 103 -6.74 4.83 14.56
C GLN A 103 -5.39 5.39 15.03
N ALA A 104 -4.57 5.97 14.15
CA ALA A 104 -3.25 6.50 14.48
C ALA A 104 -3.24 7.51 15.64
N PRO A 105 -4.22 8.44 15.77
CA PRO A 105 -4.27 9.35 16.92
C PRO A 105 -4.47 8.63 18.27
N THR A 106 -4.88 7.36 18.26
CA THR A 106 -5.17 6.56 19.46
C THR A 106 -4.01 5.67 19.89
N VAL A 107 -2.87 5.71 19.18
CA VAL A 107 -1.66 4.91 19.43
C VAL A 107 -0.42 5.79 19.28
N GLU A 108 0.32 5.98 20.34
CA GLU A 108 1.53 6.81 20.32
C GLU A 108 2.73 6.08 19.69
N GLY A 109 3.66 6.86 19.11
CA GLY A 109 4.96 6.35 18.66
C GLY A 109 4.98 5.63 17.31
N VAL A 110 3.87 5.60 16.57
CA VAL A 110 3.80 4.97 15.25
C VAL A 110 3.65 6.01 14.15
N ARG A 111 4.48 5.91 13.11
CA ARG A 111 4.33 6.68 11.88
C ARG A 111 3.62 5.86 10.82
N LEU A 112 2.84 6.53 9.99
CA LEU A 112 2.17 5.92 8.85
C LEU A 112 2.88 6.32 7.55
N ALA A 113 3.02 5.36 6.65
CA ALA A 113 3.57 5.57 5.32
C ALA A 113 2.76 4.79 4.27
N MET A 114 2.99 5.13 3.01
CA MET A 114 2.44 4.41 1.86
C MET A 114 3.59 3.95 0.96
N THR A 115 3.48 2.74 0.43
CA THR A 115 4.36 2.23 -0.61
C THR A 115 3.55 2.13 -1.88
N LEU A 116 3.89 2.94 -2.88
CA LEU A 116 3.25 2.90 -4.19
C LEU A 116 3.70 1.63 -4.90
N CYS A 117 2.77 0.71 -5.12
CA CYS A 117 3.01 -0.54 -5.79
C CYS A 117 2.58 -0.41 -7.25
N VAL A 118 3.53 -0.65 -8.16
CA VAL A 118 3.24 -0.72 -9.59
C VAL A 118 2.43 -1.98 -9.86
N ARG A 119 1.27 -1.82 -10.51
CA ARG A 119 0.52 -2.96 -11.05
C ARG A 119 1.10 -3.28 -12.42
N LEU A 120 1.58 -4.50 -12.62
CA LEU A 120 2.00 -4.96 -13.94
C LEU A 120 0.81 -5.62 -14.66
N PRO A 121 0.69 -5.48 -16.00
CA PRO A 121 1.48 -4.60 -16.85
C PRO A 121 0.75 -3.25 -17.06
N HIS A 122 1.34 -2.15 -16.59
CA HIS A 122 1.10 -0.85 -17.19
C HIS A 122 2.20 -0.60 -18.24
N PRO A 123 1.89 -0.02 -19.42
CA PRO A 123 2.90 0.34 -20.43
C PRO A 123 3.84 1.47 -19.97
N THR A 124 3.52 2.10 -18.84
CA THR A 124 4.14 3.32 -18.31
C THR A 124 4.36 3.13 -16.81
N PHE A 125 5.62 3.17 -16.37
CA PHE A 125 5.94 3.23 -14.95
C PHE A 125 5.73 4.65 -14.45
N PRO A 126 5.25 4.86 -13.22
CA PRO A 126 5.20 6.17 -12.59
C PRO A 126 6.60 6.71 -12.20
N VAL A 127 7.69 6.05 -12.63
CA VAL A 127 9.08 6.40 -12.35
C VAL A 127 9.89 6.33 -13.66
N GLY A 128 9.65 7.30 -14.54
CA GLY A 128 10.34 7.42 -15.82
C GLY A 128 10.00 6.34 -16.86
N PRO A 129 10.51 6.49 -18.09
CA PRO A 129 10.32 5.50 -19.13
C PRO A 129 10.89 4.14 -18.67
N VAL A 130 10.10 3.09 -18.85
CA VAL A 130 10.59 1.71 -18.70
C VAL A 130 11.74 1.55 -19.69
N PRO A 131 12.95 1.14 -19.26
CA PRO A 131 13.94 0.66 -20.20
C PRO A 131 13.24 -0.40 -21.04
N ALA A 132 13.25 -0.27 -22.37
CA ALA A 132 12.67 -1.28 -23.24
C ALA A 132 13.19 -2.64 -22.76
N LEU A 133 12.28 -3.48 -22.24
CA LEU A 133 12.63 -4.86 -21.95
C LEU A 133 13.11 -5.41 -23.29
N ALA A 134 14.32 -5.98 -23.30
CA ALA A 134 14.81 -6.63 -24.50
C ALA A 134 13.70 -7.59 -24.98
N ASP A 135 13.40 -7.51 -26.27
CA ASP A 135 12.65 -8.52 -27.03
C ASP A 135 11.12 -8.34 -27.19
N GLY A 136 10.66 -7.11 -27.50
CA GLY A 136 9.44 -6.93 -28.31
C GLY A 136 8.14 -7.50 -27.71
N VAL A 137 8.09 -7.68 -26.39
CA VAL A 137 6.88 -8.08 -25.68
C VAL A 137 5.98 -6.87 -25.57
N GLU A 138 4.97 -6.79 -26.44
CA GLU A 138 3.83 -5.90 -26.26
C GLU A 138 2.95 -6.46 -25.15
N PHE A 139 2.74 -5.68 -24.09
CA PHE A 139 1.74 -6.01 -23.08
C PHE A 139 0.40 -5.41 -23.49
N ASP A 140 -0.66 -6.22 -23.43
CA ASP A 140 -2.02 -5.72 -23.61
C ASP A 140 -2.29 -4.62 -22.57
N ARG A 141 -2.59 -3.42 -23.08
CA ARG A 141 -2.90 -2.25 -22.27
C ARG A 141 -4.17 -2.55 -21.45
N PRO A 142 -4.18 -2.29 -20.12
CA PRO A 142 -5.42 -2.31 -19.36
C PRO A 142 -6.43 -1.34 -20.01
N PRO A 143 -7.71 -1.72 -20.14
CA PRO A 143 -8.71 -0.89 -20.80
C PRO A 143 -8.96 0.46 -20.10
N ASP A 144 -8.45 0.65 -18.89
CA ASP A 144 -8.53 1.86 -18.07
C ASP A 144 -7.24 2.71 -18.01
N ALA A 145 -6.22 2.40 -18.82
CA ALA A 145 -4.99 3.20 -18.86
C ALA A 145 -5.21 4.54 -19.60
N ASP A 146 -4.76 5.66 -19.02
CA ASP A 146 -4.98 7.03 -19.49
C ASP A 146 -3.66 7.81 -19.42
N ASP A 147 -3.12 8.19 -20.59
CA ASP A 147 -1.82 8.87 -20.72
C ASP A 147 -1.81 10.28 -20.09
N THR A 148 -2.98 10.78 -19.67
CA THR A 148 -3.15 12.02 -18.91
C THR A 148 -3.45 11.78 -17.43
N GLY A 149 -3.70 10.52 -17.08
CA GLY A 149 -3.97 10.01 -15.75
C GLY A 149 -2.71 9.99 -14.90
N LEU A 150 -2.92 10.12 -13.59
CA LEU A 150 -1.83 10.33 -12.64
C LEU A 150 -0.80 9.19 -12.57
N LEU A 151 -1.21 7.99 -13.00
CA LEU A 151 -0.36 6.80 -13.01
C LEU A 151 0.62 6.74 -14.17
N ASP A 152 0.30 7.44 -15.25
CA ASP A 152 1.08 7.44 -16.47
C ASP A 152 1.98 8.69 -16.54
N ARG A 153 1.97 9.52 -15.49
CA ARG A 153 2.89 10.65 -15.29
C ARG A 153 4.15 10.18 -14.59
N ASP A 154 5.31 10.60 -15.09
CA ASP A 154 6.60 10.37 -14.44
C ASP A 154 6.68 11.15 -13.12
N LEU A 155 6.44 10.46 -11.99
CA LEU A 155 6.44 11.06 -10.66
C LEU A 155 7.83 11.55 -10.24
N SER A 156 8.91 11.08 -10.89
CA SER A 156 10.28 11.56 -10.62
C SER A 156 10.49 13.02 -11.08
N THR A 157 9.63 13.51 -11.98
CA THR A 157 9.66 14.90 -12.45
C THR A 157 8.92 15.88 -11.52
N LEU A 158 8.23 15.37 -10.49
CA LEU A 158 7.40 16.18 -9.61
C LEU A 158 8.18 16.65 -8.39
N GLY A 159 8.01 17.93 -8.03
CA GLY A 159 8.48 18.43 -6.74
C GLY A 159 7.66 17.83 -5.58
N PRO A 160 8.23 17.73 -4.36
CA PRO A 160 7.53 17.16 -3.20
C PRO A 160 6.15 17.79 -2.91
N GLY A 161 5.99 19.09 -3.16
CA GLY A 161 4.72 19.79 -2.97
C GLY A 161 3.63 19.39 -3.98
N GLU A 162 4.02 19.12 -5.22
CA GLU A 162 3.10 18.68 -6.27
C GLU A 162 2.66 17.24 -6.01
N LEU A 163 3.60 16.35 -5.65
CA LEU A 163 3.30 14.99 -5.23
C LEU A 163 2.37 14.98 -4.00
N HIS A 164 2.60 15.85 -3.02
CA HIS A 164 1.73 15.97 -1.85
C HIS A 164 0.32 16.43 -2.22
N ALA A 165 0.18 17.45 -3.09
CA ALA A 165 -1.11 17.96 -3.54
C ALA A 165 -1.92 16.88 -4.30
N ILE A 166 -1.21 16.10 -5.12
CA ILE A 166 -1.76 14.95 -5.84
C ILE A 166 -2.28 13.88 -4.87
N LEU A 167 -1.44 13.45 -3.93
CA LEU A 167 -1.83 12.44 -2.94
C LEU A 167 -2.98 12.93 -2.05
N ALA A 168 -3.00 14.22 -1.70
CA ALA A 168 -4.08 14.85 -0.94
C ALA A 168 -5.39 14.91 -1.73
N ALA A 169 -5.34 15.23 -3.02
CA ALA A 169 -6.51 15.24 -3.90
C ALA A 169 -7.11 13.83 -4.07
N ILE A 170 -6.25 12.82 -4.16
CA ILE A 170 -6.65 11.41 -4.24
C ILE A 170 -7.23 10.89 -2.92
N ALA A 171 -6.63 11.28 -1.79
CA ALA A 171 -7.09 10.88 -0.47
C ALA A 171 -8.39 11.60 -0.04
N SER A 172 -8.75 12.68 -0.73
CA SER A 172 -9.99 13.42 -0.46
C SER A 172 -11.19 12.66 -1.00
N PRO A 173 -12.28 12.49 -0.22
CA PRO A 173 -13.50 11.89 -0.72
C PRO A 173 -14.02 12.72 -1.91
N LYS A 174 -14.10 12.15 -3.11
CA LYS A 174 -14.85 12.79 -4.19
C LYS A 174 -16.30 12.89 -3.72
N THR A 175 -16.78 14.10 -3.44
CA THR A 175 -18.19 14.36 -3.17
C THR A 175 -18.95 13.85 -4.38
N ALA A 176 -19.74 12.78 -4.22
CA ALA A 176 -20.57 12.28 -5.29
C ALA A 176 -21.52 13.41 -5.72
N ALA A 177 -21.30 13.96 -6.91
CA ALA A 177 -22.29 14.78 -7.58
C ALA A 177 -23.51 13.87 -7.80
N ARG A 178 -24.63 14.24 -7.17
CA ARG A 178 -25.94 13.63 -7.35
C ARG A 178 -26.48 13.91 -8.75
#